data_AF-A0A9P3LUX1-F1
#
_entry.id   AF-A0A9P3LUX1-F1
#
_cell.length_a   1.000
_cell.length_b   1.000
_cell.length_c   1.000
_cell.angle_alpha   90.00
_cell.angle_beta   90.00
_cell.angle_gamma   90.00
#
_symmetry.space_group_name_H-M   'P 1'
#
loop_
_entity.id
_entity.type
_entity.pdbx_description
1 polymer ?
#
loop_
_entity_poly.entity_id
_entity_poly.type
_entity_poly.pdbx_seq_one_letter_code
_entity_poly.pdbx_strand_id
1 'polypeptide(L)'
;MSTSVDAAPLAVAGTKTTADSKALTDLIQGKANVHNLVYFPFHGLVGCLRVQLILLGEPYKFTCLSFPDWMKQKRLTPFGHVPVLREETPCGQTLELAEITLIEQYLAQRSALSGSSSLLGKNFWEENQIKMFTCSTHALISFLIHSITSLPNKEADRPALFERFKKSKLPEWIAYHEKHLRANGSNGHYVGDQRINEPLSPPYFSLSLSLSLALSNNKKKLSLADIKTGTIVEHLIRLGGDTPQISQELTPGIWAVKTHLETIPAYVEWTTSTQYQQFTGANINFFGL
;
A
#
# COMPACT_ATOMS: atom_id res chain seq x y z
N MET A 1 15.08 14.66 -20.93
CA MET A 1 16.48 14.22 -20.78
C MET A 1 16.59 13.48 -19.48
N SER A 2 16.71 12.15 -19.51
CA SER A 2 16.76 11.27 -18.34
C SER A 2 18.21 11.09 -17.92
N THR A 3 18.64 11.77 -16.86
CA THR A 3 19.91 11.43 -16.21
C THR A 3 19.69 10.16 -15.38
N SER A 4 20.28 9.06 -15.86
CA SER A 4 20.62 7.92 -15.01
C SER A 4 21.60 8.44 -13.97
N VAL A 5 21.11 8.84 -12.80
CA VAL A 5 21.96 9.20 -11.67
C VAL A 5 22.41 7.88 -11.06
N ASP A 6 23.70 7.58 -11.17
CA ASP A 6 24.32 6.48 -10.42
C ASP A 6 23.84 6.55 -8.98
N ALA A 7 23.21 5.47 -8.50
CA ALA A 7 22.71 5.43 -7.13
C ALA A 7 23.91 5.57 -6.19
N ALA A 8 24.01 6.72 -5.52
CA ALA A 8 25.01 6.93 -4.48
C ALA A 8 24.96 5.76 -3.47
N PRO A 9 26.12 5.31 -2.93
CA PRO A 9 26.14 4.22 -1.96
C PRO A 9 25.14 4.51 -0.84
N LEU A 10 24.30 3.52 -0.48
CA LEU A 10 23.47 3.63 0.71
C LEU A 10 24.37 3.93 1.90
N ALA A 11 24.31 5.15 2.42
CA ALA A 11 24.98 5.50 3.66
C ALA A 11 24.45 4.58 4.78
N VAL A 12 25.35 4.11 5.64
CA VAL A 12 24.98 3.38 6.86
C VAL A 12 24.35 4.40 7.80
N ALA A 13 23.08 4.22 8.17
CA ALA A 13 22.46 5.05 9.19
C ALA A 13 23.22 4.87 10.52
N GLY A 14 23.57 5.98 11.17
CA GLY A 14 24.31 5.95 12.43
C GLY A 14 23.55 5.19 13.53
N THR A 15 24.30 4.48 14.38
CA THR A 15 23.85 3.50 15.38
C THR A 15 23.13 4.06 16.62
N LYS A 16 22.45 5.21 16.52
CA LYS A 16 21.67 5.72 17.66
C LYS A 16 20.37 4.92 17.80
N THR A 17 20.28 4.14 18.88
CA THR A 17 19.09 3.34 19.22
C THR A 17 17.98 4.16 19.87
N THR A 18 18.23 5.44 20.16
CA THR A 18 17.27 6.36 20.76
C THR A 18 17.20 7.67 19.99
N ALA A 19 15.97 8.18 19.83
CA ALA A 19 15.71 9.52 19.36
C ALA A 19 15.79 10.51 20.53
N ASP A 20 16.27 11.71 20.28
CA ASP A 20 16.17 12.79 21.28
C ASP A 20 14.74 13.38 21.31
N SER A 21 14.44 14.18 22.34
CA SER A 21 13.10 14.74 22.53
C SER A 21 12.63 15.62 21.37
N LYS A 22 13.58 16.31 20.71
CA LYS A 22 13.29 17.14 19.54
C LYS A 22 12.96 16.27 18.33
N ALA A 23 13.75 15.23 18.07
CA ALA A 23 13.48 14.30 16.99
C ALA A 23 12.18 13.52 17.18
N LEU A 24 11.83 13.12 18.41
CA LEU A 24 10.52 12.53 18.69
C LEU A 24 9.37 13.49 18.36
N THR A 25 9.53 14.77 18.72
CA THR A 25 8.54 15.81 18.41
C THR A 25 8.44 16.04 16.89
N ASP A 26 9.58 16.15 16.21
CA ASP A 26 9.66 16.31 14.75
C ASP A 26 9.09 15.09 14.02
N LEU A 27 9.32 13.88 14.53
CA LEU A 27 8.73 12.64 14.00
C LEU A 27 7.21 12.68 14.06
N ILE A 28 6.64 13.13 15.18
CA ILE A 28 5.19 13.21 15.40
C ILE A 28 4.55 14.34 14.57
N GLN A 29 5.22 15.50 14.48
CA GLN A 29 4.70 16.68 13.78
C GLN A 29 4.84 16.60 12.26
N GLY A 30 5.86 15.89 11.78
CA GLY A 30 5.91 15.14 10.53
C GLY A 30 5.98 15.89 9.19
N LYS A 31 5.40 17.09 9.08
CA LYS A 31 5.13 17.73 7.77
C LYS A 31 6.36 18.04 6.91
N ALA A 32 7.54 18.12 7.51
CA ALA A 32 8.79 18.42 6.82
C ALA A 32 9.76 17.22 6.76
N ASN A 33 9.33 16.04 7.20
CA ASN A 33 10.21 14.87 7.22
C ASN A 33 10.33 14.30 5.81
N VAL A 34 11.56 13.94 5.42
CA VAL A 34 11.82 13.39 4.09
C VAL A 34 11.83 11.86 4.17
N HIS A 35 10.92 11.25 3.42
CA HIS A 35 10.77 9.79 3.34
C HIS A 35 11.49 9.24 2.13
N ASN A 36 12.54 8.45 2.31
CA ASN A 36 13.22 7.74 1.24
C ASN A 36 12.89 6.25 1.29
N LEU A 37 12.11 5.77 0.32
CA LEU A 37 11.85 4.35 0.13
C LEU A 37 12.87 3.77 -0.85
N VAL A 38 13.71 2.87 -0.35
CA VAL A 38 14.72 2.15 -1.11
C VAL A 38 14.17 0.80 -1.56
N TYR A 39 14.07 0.60 -2.88
CA TYR A 39 13.59 -0.65 -3.47
C TYR A 39 14.04 -0.80 -4.93
N PHE A 40 13.63 -1.87 -5.60
CA PHE A 40 13.84 -2.05 -7.04
C PHE A 40 12.93 -1.14 -7.90
N PRO A 41 13.28 -0.87 -9.18
CA PRO A 41 12.52 0.01 -10.07
C PRO A 41 11.23 -0.64 -10.64
N PHE A 42 10.48 -1.36 -9.81
CA PHE A 42 9.15 -1.92 -10.13
C PHE A 42 8.28 -1.92 -8.87
N HIS A 43 6.97 -2.17 -8.98
CA HIS A 43 6.06 -2.15 -7.81
C HIS A 43 6.30 -3.30 -6.85
N GLY A 44 6.34 -4.55 -7.33
CA GLY A 44 6.61 -5.72 -6.49
C GLY A 44 5.74 -5.72 -5.24
N LEU A 45 6.37 -5.90 -4.07
CA LEU A 45 5.67 -5.85 -2.78
C LEU A 45 5.32 -4.43 -2.32
N VAL A 46 6.03 -3.39 -2.80
CA VAL A 46 6.00 -2.03 -2.24
C VAL A 46 4.97 -1.09 -2.85
N GLY A 47 4.10 -1.58 -3.74
CA GLY A 47 3.04 -0.76 -4.36
C GLY A 47 2.20 0.01 -3.34
N CYS A 48 1.82 -0.65 -2.23
CA CYS A 48 1.10 -0.03 -1.12
C CYS A 48 1.92 1.05 -0.42
N LEU A 49 3.20 0.80 -0.12
CA LEU A 49 4.09 1.77 0.53
C LEU A 49 4.22 3.05 -0.30
N ARG A 50 4.36 2.93 -1.63
CA ARG A 50 4.43 4.10 -2.52
C ARG A 50 3.16 4.94 -2.40
N VAL A 51 1.99 4.29 -2.46
CA VAL A 51 0.71 5.00 -2.31
C VAL A 51 0.55 5.62 -0.92
N GLN A 52 0.94 4.95 0.16
CA GLN A 52 0.93 5.55 1.50
C GLN A 52 1.78 6.82 1.58
N LEU A 53 2.99 6.80 1.01
CA LEU A 53 3.88 7.97 1.00
C LEU A 53 3.28 9.15 0.22
N ILE A 54 2.61 8.86 -0.90
CA ILE A 54 1.94 9.88 -1.71
C ILE A 54 0.74 10.47 -0.97
N LEU A 55 -0.08 9.62 -0.34
CA LEU A 55 -1.25 10.04 0.41
C LEU A 55 -0.89 10.77 1.72
N LEU A 56 0.30 10.54 2.26
CA LEU A 56 0.81 11.26 3.43
C LEU A 56 1.04 12.75 3.12
N GLY A 57 1.33 13.11 1.86
CA GLY A 57 1.52 14.50 1.43
C GLY A 57 2.79 15.15 1.98
N GLU A 58 3.70 14.37 2.54
CA GLU A 58 5.01 14.80 3.05
C GLU A 58 6.09 14.59 1.97
N PRO A 59 7.25 15.29 2.05
CA PRO A 59 8.33 15.09 1.10
C PRO A 59 8.77 13.62 1.04
N TYR A 60 8.84 13.06 -0.18
CA TYR A 60 9.27 11.68 -0.39
C TYR A 60 10.21 11.55 -1.59
N LYS A 61 10.96 10.45 -1.58
CA LYS A 61 11.85 10.01 -2.65
C LYS A 61 11.79 8.49 -2.79
N PHE A 62 11.83 8.02 -4.03
CA PHE A 62 12.04 6.60 -4.33
C PHE A 62 13.46 6.38 -4.83
N THR A 63 14.30 5.73 -4.02
CA THR A 63 15.65 5.34 -4.44
C THR A 63 15.58 3.95 -5.06
N CYS A 64 15.82 3.88 -6.36
CA CYS A 64 15.76 2.64 -7.13
C CYS A 64 17.13 1.96 -7.17
N LEU A 65 17.20 0.70 -6.73
CA LEU A 65 18.40 -0.12 -6.82
C LEU A 65 18.36 -0.98 -8.09
N SER A 66 19.46 -0.99 -8.85
CA SER A 66 19.70 -2.01 -9.86
C SER A 66 20.08 -3.33 -9.19
N PHE A 67 19.90 -4.46 -9.87
CA PHE A 67 20.37 -5.76 -9.34
C PHE A 67 21.89 -5.79 -9.08
N PRO A 68 22.76 -5.29 -9.99
CA PRO A 68 24.19 -5.19 -9.71
C PRO A 68 24.53 -4.34 -8.48
N ASP A 69 23.84 -3.22 -8.29
CA ASP A 69 24.07 -2.35 -7.13
C ASP A 69 23.57 -3.00 -5.85
N TRP A 70 22.41 -3.67 -5.91
CA TRP A 70 21.87 -4.40 -4.78
C TRP A 70 22.84 -5.44 -4.25
N MET A 71 23.53 -6.19 -5.13
CA MET A 71 24.52 -7.18 -4.70
C MET A 71 25.67 -6.58 -3.89
N LYS A 72 26.05 -5.32 -4.18
CA LYS A 72 27.09 -4.59 -3.44
C LYS A 72 26.55 -4.00 -2.13
N GLN A 73 25.30 -3.55 -2.15
CA GLN A 73 24.70 -2.78 -1.05
C GLN A 73 23.90 -3.61 -0.06
N LYS A 74 23.60 -4.88 -0.37
CA LYS A 74 22.83 -5.79 0.48
C LYS A 74 23.30 -5.80 1.94
N ARG A 75 24.60 -5.88 2.16
CA ARG A 75 25.18 -5.93 3.51
C ARG A 75 25.03 -4.62 4.30
N LEU A 76 24.67 -3.52 3.63
CA LEU A 76 24.48 -2.19 4.23
C LEU A 76 23.03 -1.93 4.62
N THR A 77 22.08 -2.76 4.16
CA THR A 77 20.67 -2.67 4.54
C THR A 77 20.39 -3.47 5.81
N PRO A 78 19.43 -3.05 6.66
CA PRO A 78 18.98 -3.85 7.78
C PRO A 78 18.57 -5.25 7.33
N PHE A 79 19.08 -6.26 8.03
CA PHE A 79 18.85 -7.69 7.76
C PHE A 79 19.26 -8.17 6.36
N GLY A 80 19.90 -7.33 5.54
CA GLY A 80 20.24 -7.68 4.18
C GLY A 80 19.04 -7.75 3.23
N HIS A 81 17.96 -7.02 3.50
CA HIS A 81 16.73 -7.04 2.71
C HIS A 81 16.27 -5.65 2.26
N VAL A 82 15.47 -5.61 1.21
CA VAL A 82 14.67 -4.45 0.80
C VAL A 82 13.19 -4.88 0.75
N PRO A 83 12.23 -3.98 1.03
CA PRO A 83 12.37 -2.52 1.16
C PRO A 83 13.03 -2.03 2.45
N VAL A 84 13.60 -0.82 2.35
CA VAL A 84 14.03 -0.01 3.50
C VAL A 84 13.36 1.35 3.39
N LEU A 85 12.71 1.81 4.45
CA LEU A 85 12.25 3.19 4.60
C LEU A 85 13.24 3.94 5.49
N ARG A 86 13.72 5.09 5.00
CA ARG A 86 14.49 6.05 5.78
C ARG A 86 13.67 7.31 5.93
N GLU A 87 13.48 7.75 7.16
CA GLU A 87 12.79 8.99 7.44
C GLU A 87 13.76 9.97 8.10
N GLU A 88 14.04 11.06 7.41
CA GLU A 88 14.92 12.12 7.89
C GLU A 88 14.08 13.25 8.51
N THR A 89 14.35 13.54 9.77
CA THR A 89 13.73 14.64 10.52
C THR A 89 14.47 15.96 10.24
N PRO A 90 13.80 17.12 10.37
CA PRO A 90 14.43 18.44 10.25
C PRO A 90 15.64 18.67 11.17
N CYS A 91 15.71 17.96 12.31
CA CYS A 91 16.87 18.02 13.20
C CYS A 91 18.06 17.14 12.76
N GLY A 92 17.96 16.48 11.59
CA GLY A 92 19.02 15.67 11.00
C GLY A 92 19.13 14.25 11.58
N GLN A 93 18.17 13.80 12.40
CA GLN A 93 18.09 12.40 12.82
C GLN A 93 17.37 11.58 11.74
N THR A 94 17.87 10.38 11.46
CA THR A 94 17.26 9.44 10.50
C THR A 94 16.74 8.21 11.24
N LEU A 95 15.46 7.89 11.07
CA LEU A 95 14.89 6.61 11.44
C LEU A 95 14.98 5.66 10.24
N GLU A 96 15.59 4.48 10.43
CA GLU A 96 15.69 3.45 9.39
C GLU A 96 14.84 2.24 9.76
N LEU A 97 13.92 1.85 8.87
CA LEU A 97 12.98 0.75 9.05
C LEU A 97 13.09 -0.24 7.90
N ALA A 98 13.05 -1.52 8.24
CA ALA A 98 12.93 -2.64 7.30
C ALA A 98 11.69 -3.47 7.66
N GLU A 99 11.42 -4.51 6.86
CA GLU A 99 10.19 -5.33 6.91
C GLU A 99 8.95 -4.57 6.45
N ILE A 100 8.43 -4.98 5.28
CA ILE A 100 7.33 -4.28 4.61
C ILE A 100 6.09 -4.09 5.50
N THR A 101 5.66 -5.12 6.24
CA THR A 101 4.48 -5.04 7.09
C THR A 101 4.66 -4.08 8.25
N LEU A 102 5.89 -3.95 8.78
CA LEU A 102 6.23 -2.97 9.80
C LEU A 102 6.19 -1.56 9.22
N ILE A 103 6.79 -1.35 8.04
CA ILE A 103 6.79 -0.04 7.36
C ILE A 103 5.35 0.40 7.03
N GLU A 104 4.51 -0.51 6.52
CA GLU A 104 3.10 -0.23 6.19
C GLU A 104 2.32 0.22 7.43
N GLN A 105 2.51 -0.46 8.57
CA GLN A 105 1.89 -0.10 9.84
C GLN A 105 2.43 1.22 10.39
N TYR A 106 3.75 1.43 10.30
CA TYR A 106 4.39 2.67 10.72
C TYR A 106 3.82 3.88 9.98
N LEU A 107 3.75 3.84 8.65
CA LEU A 107 3.18 4.92 7.85
C LEU A 107 1.68 5.11 8.11
N ALA A 108 0.95 4.03 8.37
CA ALA A 108 -0.46 4.10 8.72
C ALA A 108 -0.69 4.77 10.09
N GLN A 109 0.14 4.47 11.10
CA GLN A 109 0.12 5.16 12.40
C GLN A 109 0.55 6.61 12.27
N ARG A 110 1.62 6.87 11.51
CA ARG A 110 2.16 8.20 11.24
C ARG A 110 1.12 9.14 10.66
N SER A 111 0.29 8.65 9.72
CA SER A 111 -0.81 9.44 9.15
C SER A 111 -1.79 9.97 10.20
N ALA A 112 -2.06 9.19 11.26
CA ALA A 112 -2.94 9.63 12.34
C ALA A 112 -2.27 10.71 13.22
N LEU A 113 -0.95 10.59 13.43
CA LEU A 113 -0.17 11.52 14.26
C LEU A 113 0.03 12.88 13.59
N SER A 114 0.19 12.92 12.26
CA SER A 114 0.37 14.17 11.50
C SER A 114 -0.92 14.98 11.30
N GLY A 115 -2.03 14.52 11.90
CA GLY A 115 -3.36 15.13 11.75
C GLY A 115 -4.08 14.76 10.44
N SER A 116 -3.56 13.78 9.70
CA SER A 116 -4.24 13.18 8.56
C SER A 116 -5.24 12.11 9.03
N SER A 117 -6.04 11.57 8.10
CA SER A 117 -7.00 10.52 8.45
C SER A 117 -6.27 9.23 8.82
N SER A 118 -6.56 8.68 10.00
CA SER A 118 -6.00 7.39 10.44
C SER A 118 -6.31 6.29 9.43
N LEU A 119 -5.26 5.70 8.86
CA LEU A 119 -5.36 4.52 7.99
C LEU A 119 -5.58 3.22 8.78
N LEU A 120 -5.54 3.26 10.12
CA LEU A 120 -5.76 2.12 11.01
C LEU A 120 -7.14 2.13 11.69
N GLY A 121 -8.07 2.97 11.22
CA GLY A 121 -9.39 3.09 11.83
C GLY A 121 -9.37 3.88 13.14
N LYS A 122 -10.47 3.83 13.89
CA LYS A 122 -10.71 4.71 15.04
C LYS A 122 -10.48 4.06 16.40
N ASN A 123 -10.37 2.74 16.45
CA ASN A 123 -10.24 1.99 17.69
C ASN A 123 -9.49 0.66 17.46
N PHE A 124 -9.13 0.01 18.57
CA PHE A 124 -8.40 -1.25 18.58
C PHE A 124 -9.07 -2.35 17.74
N TRP A 125 -10.40 -2.42 17.72
CA TRP A 125 -11.13 -3.42 16.95
C TRP A 125 -10.99 -3.19 15.44
N GLU A 126 -11.22 -1.96 14.99
CA GLU A 126 -11.06 -1.58 13.58
C GLU A 126 -9.61 -1.77 13.11
N GLU A 127 -8.63 -1.37 13.92
CA GLU A 127 -7.21 -1.53 13.63
C GLU A 127 -6.83 -2.99 13.37
N ASN A 128 -7.26 -3.90 14.24
CA ASN A 128 -6.91 -5.31 14.09
C ASN A 128 -7.62 -5.97 12.89
N GLN A 129 -8.85 -5.56 12.57
CA GLN A 129 -9.50 -5.99 11.33
C GLN A 129 -8.76 -5.49 10.09
N ILE A 130 -8.37 -4.21 10.05
CA ILE A 130 -7.59 -3.63 8.96
C ILE A 130 -6.26 -4.38 8.79
N LYS A 131 -5.55 -4.64 9.89
CA LYS A 131 -4.29 -5.41 9.88
C LYS A 131 -4.49 -6.83 9.36
N MET A 132 -5.56 -7.52 9.77
CA MET A 132 -5.88 -8.86 9.29
C MET A 132 -6.00 -8.92 7.75
N PHE A 133 -6.79 -8.03 7.14
CA PHE A 133 -6.97 -8.01 5.67
C PHE A 133 -5.73 -7.50 4.92
N THR A 134 -4.97 -6.60 5.53
CA THR A 134 -3.66 -6.17 5.02
C THR A 134 -2.70 -7.37 4.96
N CYS A 135 -2.58 -8.12 6.05
CA CYS A 135 -1.74 -9.33 6.14
C CYS A 135 -2.19 -10.43 5.18
N SER A 136 -3.49 -10.66 5.03
CA SER A 136 -4.03 -11.63 4.06
C SER A 136 -3.61 -11.29 2.63
N THR A 137 -3.76 -10.02 2.23
CA THR A 137 -3.34 -9.53 0.91
C THR A 137 -1.81 -9.60 0.75
N HIS A 138 -1.06 -9.25 1.79
CA HIS A 138 0.39 -9.39 1.79
C HIS A 138 0.82 -10.86 1.58
N ALA A 139 0.19 -11.81 2.27
CA ALA A 139 0.49 -13.23 2.14
C ALA A 139 0.25 -13.77 0.72
N LEU A 140 -0.84 -13.38 0.06
CA LEU A 140 -1.13 -13.75 -1.33
C LEU A 140 0.00 -13.33 -2.27
N ILE A 141 0.45 -12.08 -2.14
CA ILE A 141 1.43 -11.49 -3.07
C ILE A 141 2.85 -11.93 -2.76
N SER A 142 3.18 -12.07 -1.48
CA SER A 142 4.46 -12.68 -1.07
C SER A 142 4.55 -14.12 -1.58
N PHE A 143 3.46 -14.90 -1.53
CA PHE A 143 3.43 -16.23 -2.15
C PHE A 143 3.74 -16.16 -3.64
N LEU A 144 3.08 -15.27 -4.38
CA LEU A 144 3.27 -15.14 -5.83
C LEU A 144 4.71 -14.73 -6.17
N ILE A 145 5.20 -13.65 -5.57
CA ILE A 145 6.53 -13.11 -5.84
C ILE A 145 7.62 -14.09 -5.43
N HIS A 146 7.55 -14.67 -4.23
CA HIS A 146 8.54 -15.66 -3.79
C HIS A 146 8.55 -16.89 -4.70
N SER A 147 7.37 -17.37 -5.10
CA SER A 147 7.28 -18.49 -6.02
C SER A 147 7.97 -18.19 -7.35
N ILE A 148 7.80 -17.00 -7.91
CA ILE A 148 8.47 -16.57 -9.16
C ILE A 148 9.97 -16.44 -8.97
N THR A 149 10.41 -15.80 -7.89
CA THR A 149 11.85 -15.57 -7.65
C THR A 149 12.61 -16.86 -7.37
N SER A 150 11.92 -17.89 -6.88
CA SER A 150 12.49 -19.19 -6.57
C SER A 150 12.35 -20.22 -7.69
N LEU A 151 11.81 -19.86 -8.86
CA LEU A 151 11.73 -20.77 -10.01
C LEU A 151 13.13 -21.14 -10.52
N PRO A 152 13.45 -22.44 -10.69
CA PRO A 152 14.70 -22.88 -11.31
C PRO A 152 14.83 -22.38 -12.74
N ASN A 153 13.77 -22.52 -13.56
CA ASN A 153 13.69 -21.96 -14.89
C ASN A 153 12.48 -21.03 -15.00
N LYS A 154 12.72 -19.73 -14.84
CA LYS A 154 11.69 -18.69 -14.86
C LYS A 154 10.87 -18.66 -16.15
N GLU A 155 11.42 -19.05 -17.28
CA GLU A 155 10.69 -18.99 -18.57
C GLU A 155 9.80 -20.22 -18.74
N ALA A 156 10.32 -21.41 -18.46
CA ALA A 156 9.59 -22.66 -18.63
C ALA A 156 8.53 -22.91 -17.54
N ASP A 157 8.84 -22.57 -16.28
CA ASP A 157 8.02 -22.98 -15.12
C ASP A 157 6.92 -21.96 -14.77
N ARG A 158 7.05 -20.73 -15.25
CA ARG A 158 6.14 -19.62 -14.89
C ARG A 158 4.69 -19.83 -15.35
N PRO A 159 4.41 -20.33 -16.58
CA PRO A 159 3.04 -20.60 -16.98
C PRO A 159 2.31 -21.56 -16.03
N ALA A 160 2.99 -22.64 -15.61
CA ALA A 160 2.43 -23.61 -14.66
C ALA A 160 2.21 -23.02 -13.27
N LEU A 161 3.13 -22.17 -12.80
CA LEU A 161 2.97 -21.44 -11.54
C LEU A 161 1.74 -20.53 -11.57
N PHE A 162 1.56 -19.76 -12.65
CA PHE A 162 0.40 -18.87 -12.79
C PHE A 162 -0.92 -19.62 -12.90
N GLU A 163 -0.95 -20.73 -13.65
CA GLU A 163 -2.13 -21.59 -13.69
C GLU A 163 -2.49 -22.11 -12.29
N ARG A 164 -1.50 -22.55 -11.51
CA ARG A 164 -1.72 -22.97 -10.12
C ARG A 164 -2.23 -21.81 -9.26
N PHE A 165 -1.64 -20.63 -9.39
CA PHE A 165 -2.05 -19.44 -8.64
C PHE A 165 -3.50 -19.06 -8.94
N LYS A 166 -3.88 -18.99 -10.22
CA LYS A 166 -5.25 -18.70 -10.69
C LYS A 166 -6.26 -19.76 -10.30
N LYS A 167 -5.87 -21.03 -10.17
CA LYS A 167 -6.79 -22.14 -9.80
C LYS A 167 -6.93 -22.38 -8.31
N SER A 168 -6.00 -21.89 -7.49
CA SER A 168 -5.99 -22.17 -6.04
C SER A 168 -5.99 -20.90 -5.19
N LYS A 169 -4.89 -20.16 -5.18
CA LYS A 169 -4.65 -19.07 -4.23
C LYS A 169 -5.50 -17.83 -4.51
N LEU A 170 -5.64 -17.44 -5.77
CA LEU A 170 -6.42 -16.26 -6.13
C LEU A 170 -7.92 -16.45 -5.86
N PRO A 171 -8.58 -17.55 -6.28
CA PRO A 171 -9.99 -17.80 -5.95
C PRO A 171 -10.28 -17.85 -4.45
N GLU A 172 -9.39 -18.46 -3.66
CA GLU A 172 -9.53 -18.53 -2.20
C GLU A 172 -9.49 -17.12 -1.57
N TRP A 173 -8.50 -16.30 -1.95
CA TRP A 173 -8.41 -14.91 -1.49
C TRP A 173 -9.63 -14.09 -1.90
N ILE A 174 -10.06 -14.20 -3.16
CA ILE A 174 -11.27 -13.51 -3.66
C ILE A 174 -12.48 -13.89 -2.82
N ALA A 175 -12.71 -15.19 -2.58
CA ALA A 175 -13.90 -15.66 -1.86
C ALA A 175 -13.98 -15.09 -0.44
N TYR A 176 -12.87 -15.10 0.32
CA TYR A 176 -12.86 -14.57 1.69
C TYR A 176 -12.97 -13.04 1.74
N HIS A 177 -12.28 -12.33 0.84
CA HIS A 177 -12.30 -10.88 0.80
C HIS A 177 -13.66 -10.35 0.31
N GLU A 178 -14.25 -10.95 -0.73
CA GLU A 178 -15.61 -10.63 -1.18
C GLU A 178 -16.67 -10.89 -0.12
N LYS A 179 -16.59 -12.04 0.58
CA LYS A 179 -17.53 -12.35 1.67
C LYS A 179 -17.54 -11.25 2.73
N HIS A 180 -16.36 -10.79 3.13
CA HIS A 180 -16.22 -9.70 4.10
C HIS A 180 -16.76 -8.38 3.57
N LEU A 181 -16.36 -8.00 2.35
CA LEU A 181 -16.79 -6.74 1.74
C LEU A 181 -18.30 -6.69 1.53
N ARG A 182 -18.93 -7.80 1.13
CA ARG A 182 -20.40 -7.91 1.03
C ARG A 182 -21.09 -7.79 2.38
N ALA A 183 -20.54 -8.40 3.43
CA ALA A 183 -21.04 -8.22 4.79
C ALA A 183 -20.91 -6.75 5.26
N ASN A 184 -19.94 -6.00 4.73
CA ASN A 184 -19.80 -4.55 4.93
C ASN A 184 -20.57 -3.69 3.89
N GLY A 185 -21.54 -4.28 3.17
CA GLY A 185 -22.40 -3.58 2.22
C GLY A 185 -21.76 -3.23 0.87
N SER A 186 -20.61 -3.82 0.54
CA SER A 186 -19.87 -3.58 -0.73
C SER A 186 -19.59 -2.10 -0.99
N ASN A 187 -19.36 -1.32 0.07
CA ASN A 187 -19.25 0.14 0.02
C ASN A 187 -17.85 0.67 -0.38
N GLY A 188 -16.95 -0.22 -0.80
CA GLY A 188 -15.57 0.12 -1.14
C GLY A 188 -14.62 0.23 0.05
N HIS A 189 -15.02 -0.25 1.23
CA HIS A 189 -14.18 -0.29 2.43
C HIS A 189 -14.20 -1.66 3.12
N TYR A 190 -13.04 -2.10 3.60
CA TYR A 190 -12.97 -3.26 4.50
C TYR A 190 -13.54 -2.96 5.88
N VAL A 191 -13.35 -1.75 6.40
CA VAL A 191 -13.75 -1.39 7.76
C VAL A 191 -14.36 0.01 7.77
N GLY A 192 -15.54 0.12 8.38
CA GLY A 192 -16.26 1.37 8.56
C GLY A 192 -17.48 1.49 7.66
N ASP A 193 -18.44 2.29 8.14
CA ASP A 193 -19.70 2.56 7.45
C ASP A 193 -19.54 3.81 6.57
N GLN A 194 -19.16 3.64 5.31
CA GLN A 194 -19.63 4.59 4.30
C GLN A 194 -20.89 4.00 3.69
N ARG A 195 -22.04 4.29 4.28
CA ARG A 195 -23.31 4.02 3.60
C ARG A 195 -23.33 4.89 2.35
N ILE A 196 -23.17 4.29 1.18
CA ILE A 196 -23.46 4.96 -0.08
C ILE A 196 -24.99 5.03 -0.15
N ASN A 197 -25.56 6.13 0.36
CA ASN A 197 -26.93 6.60 0.14
C ASN A 197 -28.00 5.51 -0.10
N GLU A 198 -28.45 4.83 0.95
CA GLU A 198 -29.87 4.43 0.99
C GLU A 198 -30.66 5.58 1.64
N PRO A 199 -31.81 5.98 1.09
CA PRO A 199 -32.66 6.96 1.75
C PRO A 199 -33.19 6.31 3.04
N LEU A 200 -32.66 6.76 4.18
CA LEU A 200 -33.29 6.56 5.48
C LEU A 200 -34.73 7.05 5.37
N SER A 201 -35.68 6.13 5.41
CA SER A 201 -37.06 6.44 5.72
C SER A 201 -37.11 7.15 7.09
N PRO A 202 -37.65 8.37 7.20
CA PRO A 202 -37.94 8.98 8.50
C PRO A 202 -39.47 9.08 8.70
N PRO A 203 -39.96 9.37 9.93
CA PRO A 203 -39.25 10.17 10.93
C PRO A 203 -39.34 9.64 12.35
N TYR A 204 -38.32 9.91 13.17
CA TYR A 204 -38.39 10.65 14.43
C TYR A 204 -36.94 10.77 14.92
N PHE A 205 -36.40 12.00 14.97
CA PHE A 205 -35.38 12.52 15.91
C PHE A 205 -34.60 13.70 15.30
N SER A 206 -34.78 14.87 15.95
CA SER A 206 -33.99 16.11 15.98
C SER A 206 -33.05 16.45 14.80
N LEU A 207 -33.44 17.47 14.02
CA LEU A 207 -32.75 18.01 12.84
C LEU A 207 -31.54 18.93 13.15
N SER A 208 -31.27 19.29 14.40
CA SER A 208 -30.22 20.29 14.71
C SER A 208 -28.86 19.71 15.11
N LEU A 209 -28.80 18.45 15.57
CA LEU A 209 -27.53 17.80 15.96
C LEU A 209 -26.91 16.99 14.80
N SER A 210 -27.73 16.54 13.87
CA SER A 210 -27.34 15.72 12.71
C SER A 210 -26.61 16.52 11.63
N LEU A 211 -26.91 17.82 11.46
CA LEU A 211 -26.28 18.65 10.43
C LEU A 211 -24.83 19.03 10.78
N SER A 212 -24.55 19.31 12.05
CA SER A 212 -23.19 19.63 12.52
C SER A 212 -22.26 18.40 12.52
N LEU A 213 -22.82 17.20 12.72
CA LEU A 213 -22.07 15.93 12.62
C LEU A 213 -21.89 15.47 11.17
N ALA A 214 -22.88 15.72 10.30
CA ALA A 214 -22.82 15.42 8.86
C ALA A 214 -21.87 16.36 8.10
N LEU A 215 -21.69 17.59 8.55
CA LEU A 215 -20.79 18.56 7.93
C LEU A 215 -19.33 18.43 8.40
N SER A 216 -19.03 17.68 9.46
CA SER A 216 -17.68 17.61 10.04
C SER A 216 -16.81 16.41 9.62
N ASN A 217 -17.29 15.44 8.83
CA ASN A 217 -16.50 14.22 8.59
C ASN A 217 -16.71 13.53 7.22
N ASN A 218 -17.05 14.29 6.17
CA ASN A 218 -17.22 13.73 4.82
C ASN A 218 -15.90 13.60 4.03
N LYS A 219 -14.76 13.44 4.73
CA LYS A 219 -13.54 12.91 4.10
C LYS A 219 -13.71 11.41 4.04
N LYS A 220 -13.91 10.89 2.83
CA LYS A 220 -13.87 9.44 2.54
C LYS A 220 -12.68 8.81 3.26
N LYS A 221 -12.93 8.08 4.36
CA LYS A 221 -11.86 7.49 5.20
C LYS A 221 -11.38 6.22 4.54
N LEU A 222 -10.16 6.28 4.02
CA LEU A 222 -9.44 5.15 3.46
C LEU A 222 -8.71 4.39 4.58
N SER A 223 -8.73 3.06 4.55
CA SER A 223 -7.91 2.22 5.44
C SER A 223 -6.67 1.66 4.74
N LEU A 224 -5.70 1.18 5.52
CA LEU A 224 -4.52 0.47 4.99
C LEU A 224 -4.92 -0.76 4.16
N ALA A 225 -5.98 -1.48 4.58
CA ALA A 225 -6.49 -2.64 3.85
C ALA A 225 -7.07 -2.24 2.49
N ASP A 226 -7.75 -1.08 2.42
CA ASP A 226 -8.28 -0.53 1.18
C ASP A 226 -7.15 -0.16 0.22
N ILE A 227 -6.09 0.52 0.71
CA ILE A 227 -4.90 0.86 -0.09
C ILE A 227 -4.22 -0.41 -0.61
N LYS A 228 -3.93 -1.36 0.28
CA LYS A 228 -3.21 -2.59 -0.06
C LYS A 228 -3.97 -3.41 -1.09
N THR A 229 -5.28 -3.52 -0.93
CA THR A 229 -6.15 -4.23 -1.87
C THR A 229 -6.26 -3.47 -3.19
N GLY A 230 -6.64 -2.19 -3.16
CA GLY A 230 -6.84 -1.39 -4.37
C GLY A 230 -5.58 -1.32 -5.25
N THR A 231 -4.40 -1.21 -4.62
CA THR A 231 -3.13 -1.20 -5.36
C THR A 231 -2.78 -2.53 -6.01
N ILE A 232 -3.17 -3.66 -5.43
CA ILE A 232 -2.83 -4.96 -5.99
C ILE A 232 -3.83 -5.48 -7.01
N VAL A 233 -5.10 -5.05 -6.89
CA VAL A 233 -6.17 -5.51 -7.77
C VAL A 233 -5.83 -5.27 -9.24
N GLU A 234 -5.23 -4.14 -9.59
CA GLU A 234 -4.82 -3.88 -10.98
C GLU A 234 -3.82 -4.92 -11.50
N HIS A 235 -2.87 -5.34 -10.67
CA HIS A 235 -1.92 -6.39 -11.04
C HIS A 235 -2.60 -7.76 -11.15
N LEU A 236 -3.55 -8.07 -10.26
CA LEU A 236 -4.31 -9.32 -10.32
C LEU A 236 -5.25 -9.40 -11.53
N ILE A 237 -5.83 -8.27 -11.96
CA ILE A 237 -6.62 -8.20 -13.20
C ILE A 237 -5.74 -8.52 -14.40
N ARG A 238 -4.56 -7.93 -14.50
CA ARG A 238 -3.60 -8.20 -15.59
C ARG A 238 -3.15 -9.67 -15.61
N LEU A 239 -2.94 -10.25 -14.43
CA LEU A 239 -2.63 -11.69 -14.28
C LEU A 239 -3.76 -12.61 -14.79
N GLY A 240 -5.01 -12.13 -14.78
CA GLY A 240 -6.18 -12.88 -15.25
C GLY A 240 -6.18 -13.13 -16.77
N GLY A 241 -5.50 -12.29 -17.56
CA GLY A 241 -5.50 -12.36 -19.02
C GLY A 241 -6.91 -12.43 -19.59
N ASP A 242 -7.15 -13.40 -20.47
CA ASP A 242 -8.45 -13.64 -21.11
C ASP A 242 -9.53 -14.25 -20.19
N THR A 243 -9.14 -14.68 -18.99
CA THR A 243 -10.03 -15.28 -17.99
C THR A 243 -10.10 -14.41 -16.74
N PRO A 244 -10.81 -13.26 -16.79
CA PRO A 244 -10.87 -12.36 -15.66
C PRO A 244 -11.52 -13.05 -14.46
N GLN A 245 -10.85 -13.01 -13.30
CA GLN A 245 -11.39 -13.48 -12.02
C GLN A 245 -11.85 -12.33 -11.12
N ILE A 246 -11.44 -11.10 -11.46
CA ILE A 246 -11.80 -9.87 -10.77
C ILE A 246 -12.40 -8.94 -11.82
N SER A 247 -13.66 -8.55 -11.61
CA SER A 247 -14.38 -7.55 -12.39
C SER A 247 -15.47 -6.91 -11.53
N GLN A 248 -16.15 -5.90 -12.05
CA GLN A 248 -17.29 -5.31 -11.34
C GLN A 248 -18.42 -6.34 -11.11
N GLU A 249 -18.64 -7.22 -12.07
CA GLU A 249 -19.69 -8.24 -12.07
C GLU A 249 -19.33 -9.43 -11.17
N LEU A 250 -18.07 -9.87 -11.21
CA LEU A 250 -17.62 -11.07 -10.48
C LEU A 250 -17.31 -10.77 -9.02
N THR A 251 -16.76 -9.58 -8.75
CA THR A 251 -16.20 -9.20 -7.45
C THR A 251 -16.57 -7.75 -7.11
N PRO A 252 -17.87 -7.44 -6.93
CA PRO A 252 -18.34 -6.07 -6.77
C PRO A 252 -17.76 -5.37 -5.53
N GLY A 253 -17.49 -6.08 -4.45
CA GLY A 253 -16.91 -5.50 -3.23
C GLY A 253 -15.45 -5.08 -3.44
N ILE A 254 -14.62 -5.97 -3.98
CA ILE A 254 -13.21 -5.73 -4.31
C ILE A 254 -13.12 -4.64 -5.38
N TRP A 255 -14.02 -4.67 -6.37
CA TRP A 255 -14.09 -3.64 -7.40
C TRP A 255 -14.41 -2.27 -6.80
N ALA A 256 -15.37 -2.20 -5.87
CA ALA A 256 -15.69 -0.96 -5.16
C ALA A 256 -14.48 -0.41 -4.38
N VAL A 257 -13.65 -1.27 -3.77
CA VAL A 257 -12.41 -0.84 -3.08
C VAL A 257 -11.43 -0.21 -4.08
N LYS A 258 -11.22 -0.85 -5.24
CA LYS A 258 -10.39 -0.29 -6.31
C LYS A 258 -10.93 1.06 -6.78
N THR A 259 -12.22 1.13 -7.14
CA THR A 259 -12.84 2.37 -7.63
C THR A 259 -12.79 3.46 -6.60
N HIS A 260 -12.93 3.14 -5.30
CA HIS A 260 -12.82 4.12 -4.23
C HIS A 260 -11.44 4.78 -4.20
N LEU A 261 -10.37 3.99 -4.28
CA LEU A 261 -8.99 4.47 -4.33
C LEU A 261 -8.77 5.38 -5.57
N GLU A 262 -9.37 5.03 -6.70
CA GLU A 262 -9.36 5.81 -7.94
C GLU A 262 -10.14 7.14 -7.86
N THR A 263 -10.93 7.36 -6.80
CA THR A 263 -11.56 8.68 -6.57
C THR A 263 -10.65 9.67 -5.85
N ILE A 264 -9.45 9.26 -5.42
CA ILE A 264 -8.54 10.10 -4.64
C ILE A 264 -7.59 10.85 -5.58
N PRO A 265 -7.63 12.20 -5.63
CA PRO A 265 -6.85 12.97 -6.60
C PRO A 265 -5.35 12.68 -6.59
N ALA A 266 -4.74 12.59 -5.41
CA ALA A 266 -3.31 12.29 -5.27
C ALA A 266 -2.94 10.89 -5.81
N TYR A 267 -3.85 9.91 -5.68
CA TYR A 267 -3.65 8.58 -6.26
C TYR A 267 -3.78 8.62 -7.78
N VAL A 268 -4.77 9.34 -8.32
CA VAL A 268 -4.94 9.51 -9.78
C VAL A 268 -3.73 10.23 -10.39
N GLU A 269 -3.27 11.31 -9.78
CA GLU A 269 -2.05 12.01 -10.20
C GLU A 269 -0.86 11.06 -10.22
N TRP A 270 -0.68 10.27 -9.17
CA TRP A 270 0.36 9.26 -9.11
C TRP A 270 0.26 8.23 -10.22
N THR A 271 -0.92 7.63 -10.45
CA THR A 271 -1.07 6.57 -11.46
C THR A 271 -0.92 7.11 -12.89
N THR A 272 -1.13 8.40 -13.13
CA THR A 272 -0.84 9.04 -14.42
C THR A 272 0.61 9.49 -14.58
N SER A 273 1.41 9.48 -13.52
CA SER A 273 2.81 9.94 -13.56
C SER A 273 3.70 9.01 -14.39
N THR A 274 4.74 9.59 -15.01
CA THR A 274 5.75 8.82 -15.76
C THR A 274 6.42 7.76 -14.88
N GLN A 275 6.70 8.08 -13.62
CA GLN A 275 7.37 7.16 -12.70
C GLN A 275 6.50 5.95 -12.37
N TYR A 276 5.19 6.14 -12.16
CA TYR A 276 4.27 5.02 -11.97
C TYR A 276 4.21 4.14 -13.21
N GLN A 277 4.10 4.72 -14.40
CA GLN A 277 4.06 3.96 -15.66
C GLN A 277 5.34 3.15 -15.88
N GLN A 278 6.51 3.71 -15.56
CA GLN A 278 7.78 2.99 -15.57
C GLN A 278 7.76 1.79 -14.62
N PHE A 279 7.32 2.00 -13.38
CA PHE A 279 7.23 0.91 -12.40
C PHE A 279 6.22 -0.16 -12.80
N THR A 280 5.09 0.23 -13.40
CA THR A 280 4.07 -0.70 -13.89
C THR A 280 4.60 -1.51 -15.07
N GLY A 281 5.26 -0.89 -16.04
CA GLY A 281 5.92 -1.60 -17.15
C GLY A 281 6.99 -2.57 -16.66
N ALA A 282 7.83 -2.14 -15.71
CA ALA A 282 8.83 -3.01 -15.10
C ALA A 282 8.19 -4.17 -14.30
N ASN A 283 7.03 -3.96 -13.67
CA ASN A 283 6.28 -5.00 -12.99
C ASN A 283 5.76 -6.05 -13.98
N ILE A 284 5.17 -5.61 -15.10
CA ILE A 284 4.69 -6.47 -16.19
C ILE A 284 5.84 -7.34 -16.71
N ASN A 285 6.99 -6.72 -17.00
CA ASN A 285 8.19 -7.45 -17.44
C ASN A 285 8.69 -8.44 -16.39
N PHE A 286 8.68 -8.07 -15.10
CA PHE A 286 9.10 -8.95 -14.00
C PHE A 286 8.19 -10.18 -13.87
N PHE A 287 6.87 -9.96 -13.97
CA PHE A 287 5.87 -11.01 -13.95
C PHE A 287 5.75 -11.76 -15.28
N GLY A 288 6.35 -11.29 -16.37
CA GLY A 288 6.22 -11.89 -17.70
C GLY A 288 4.77 -11.88 -18.20
N LEU A 289 4.08 -10.76 -17.98
CA LEU A 289 2.69 -10.49 -18.42
C LEU A 289 2.66 -9.63 -19.68
#